data_AF-A0A1A2J4I3-F1
#
_entry.id   AF-A0A1A2J4I3-F1
#
_cell.length_a   1.000
_cell.length_b   1.000
_cell.length_c   1.000
_cell.angle_alpha   90.00
_cell.angle_beta   90.00
_cell.angle_gamma   90.00
#
_symmetry.space_group_name_H-M   'P 1'
#
loop_
_entity.id
_entity.type
_entity.pdbx_description
1 polymer ?
#
loop_
_entity_poly.entity_id
_entity_poly.type
_entity_poly.pdbx_seq_one_letter_code
_entity_poly.pdbx_strand_id
1 'polypeptide(L)'
;MFGRKDLSKVGTRAFADVLAAEQSAISVTVGNPNLVNDTEVRWKLLLRVTPEGEAPFEASVTALLPQLSPPRPGLRLAVLFDPKDHSRVQLDHRPVATADAAIDAVTAARPDLAGAQVMGMPMTDVIRRAIADPAAFRDEMMRRGAEMQQQALGAMQAAQAHQSADPVDRLERLAALKDRGLLTDEEFEQQKRKILGE
;
A
#
# COMPACT_ATOMS: atom_id res chain seq x y z
N MET A 1 7.03 -40.93 -12.11
CA MET A 1 6.08 -41.13 -10.99
C MET A 1 4.74 -40.54 -11.41
N PHE A 2 3.75 -41.38 -11.68
CA PHE A 2 2.50 -41.00 -12.35
C PHE A 2 1.56 -40.16 -11.46
N GLY A 3 1.11 -39.01 -11.98
CA GLY A 3 -0.31 -38.63 -12.00
C GLY A 3 -1.04 -38.32 -10.68
N ARG A 4 -0.40 -37.77 -9.64
CA ARG A 4 -1.18 -37.19 -8.53
C ARG A 4 -1.80 -35.88 -9.00
N LYS A 5 -3.13 -35.85 -9.14
CA LYS A 5 -3.87 -34.63 -9.51
C LYS A 5 -3.52 -33.51 -8.54
N ASP A 6 -3.11 -32.38 -9.09
CA ASP A 6 -2.79 -31.16 -8.36
C ASP A 6 -4.04 -30.66 -7.60
N LEU A 7 -3.92 -30.46 -6.28
CA LEU A 7 -5.04 -30.00 -5.45
C LEU A 7 -5.45 -28.57 -5.81
N SER A 8 -4.61 -27.81 -6.50
CA SER A 8 -4.98 -26.51 -7.07
C SER A 8 -6.21 -26.56 -7.99
N LYS A 9 -6.50 -27.72 -8.60
CA LYS A 9 -7.61 -27.92 -9.55
C LYS A 9 -8.81 -28.66 -8.97
N VAL A 10 -8.60 -29.49 -7.96
CA VAL A 10 -9.62 -30.44 -7.46
C VAL A 10 -9.77 -30.47 -5.94
N GLY A 11 -8.93 -29.75 -5.21
CA GLY A 11 -8.95 -29.72 -3.76
C GLY A 11 -10.05 -28.82 -3.21
N THR A 12 -10.55 -29.20 -2.04
CA THR A 12 -11.50 -28.41 -1.24
C THR A 12 -10.72 -27.42 -0.38
N ARG A 13 -11.20 -26.17 -0.31
CA ARG A 13 -10.59 -25.14 0.52
C ARG A 13 -10.96 -25.33 1.98
N ALA A 14 -9.98 -25.17 2.86
CA ALA A 14 -10.17 -25.10 4.30
C ALA A 14 -9.15 -24.15 4.92
N PHE A 15 -9.36 -23.82 6.19
CA PHE A 15 -8.33 -23.18 7.00
C PHE A 15 -7.64 -24.20 7.89
N ALA A 16 -6.36 -23.98 8.16
CA ALA A 16 -5.60 -24.80 9.07
C ALA A 16 -4.78 -23.96 10.03
N ASP A 17 -4.72 -24.38 11.29
CA ASP A 17 -3.81 -23.80 12.27
C ASP A 17 -2.50 -24.57 12.27
N VAL A 18 -1.37 -23.87 12.25
CA VAL A 18 -0.06 -24.47 12.43
C VAL A 18 0.06 -24.95 13.88
N LEU A 19 0.29 -26.24 14.09
CA LEU A 19 0.58 -26.81 15.40
C LEU A 19 2.09 -26.83 15.67
N ALA A 20 2.87 -27.18 14.65
CA ALA A 20 4.32 -27.19 14.71
C ALA A 20 4.92 -26.83 13.35
N ALA A 21 6.11 -26.24 13.37
CA ALA A 21 6.87 -25.90 12.18
C ALA A 21 8.34 -26.29 12.39
N GLU A 22 8.87 -27.08 11.46
CA GLU A 22 10.26 -27.53 11.45
C GLU A 22 10.92 -27.04 10.16
N GLN A 23 11.96 -26.23 10.29
CA GLN A 23 12.73 -25.72 9.17
C GLN A 23 13.70 -26.81 8.70
N SER A 24 13.79 -27.04 7.39
CA SER A 24 14.85 -27.86 6.83
C SER A 24 16.02 -26.99 6.35
N ALA A 25 17.19 -27.61 6.16
CA ALA A 25 18.37 -26.94 5.60
C ALA A 25 18.25 -26.62 4.09
N ILE A 26 17.11 -26.89 3.46
CA ILE A 26 16.90 -26.67 2.02
C ILE A 26 16.27 -25.30 1.81
N SER A 27 16.98 -24.42 1.12
CA SER A 27 16.48 -23.13 0.61
C SER A 27 16.47 -23.12 -0.92
N VAL A 28 15.49 -22.45 -1.50
CA VAL A 28 15.34 -22.25 -2.94
C VAL A 28 15.25 -20.76 -3.20
N THR A 29 16.16 -20.22 -4.00
CA THR A 29 16.13 -18.82 -4.42
C THR A 29 15.64 -18.75 -5.86
N VAL A 30 14.54 -18.02 -6.10
CA VAL A 30 13.94 -17.84 -7.42
C VAL A 30 13.89 -16.35 -7.71
N GLY A 31 14.79 -15.87 -8.57
CA GLY A 31 14.87 -14.45 -8.92
C GLY A 31 16.28 -13.88 -8.73
N ASN A 32 16.36 -12.64 -8.26
CA ASN A 32 17.64 -11.98 -8.02
C ASN A 32 18.22 -12.46 -6.67
N PRO A 33 19.35 -13.17 -6.67
CA PRO A 33 19.91 -13.74 -5.44
C PRO A 33 20.38 -12.70 -4.42
N ASN A 34 20.50 -11.42 -4.81
CA ASN A 34 20.83 -10.33 -3.90
C ASN A 34 19.60 -9.78 -3.16
N LEU A 35 18.39 -10.16 -3.56
CA LEU A 35 17.16 -9.81 -2.88
C LEU A 35 16.79 -10.93 -1.91
N VAL A 36 16.92 -10.66 -0.61
CA VAL A 36 16.57 -11.60 0.48
C VAL A 36 15.11 -12.07 0.39
N ASN A 37 14.23 -11.29 -0.24
CA ASN A 37 12.83 -11.68 -0.45
C ASN A 37 12.63 -12.79 -1.51
N ASP A 38 13.61 -13.05 -2.37
CA ASP A 38 13.52 -14.03 -3.46
C ASP A 38 13.91 -15.45 -3.00
N THR A 39 14.22 -15.64 -1.71
CA THR A 39 14.58 -16.92 -1.12
C THR A 39 13.45 -17.49 -0.26
N GLU A 40 13.04 -18.70 -0.60
CA GLU A 40 12.13 -19.51 0.18
C GLU A 40 12.89 -20.63 0.88
N VAL A 41 12.42 -21.02 2.06
CA VAL A 41 12.95 -22.15 2.81
C VAL A 41 11.92 -23.24 2.85
N ARG A 42 12.36 -24.51 2.77
CA ARG A 42 11.47 -25.65 2.90
C ARG A 42 11.19 -25.93 4.37
N TRP A 43 9.91 -25.94 4.71
CA TRP A 43 9.37 -26.24 6.03
C TRP A 43 8.57 -27.53 6.01
N LYS A 44 8.63 -28.27 7.12
CA LYS A 44 7.69 -29.33 7.46
C LYS A 44 6.75 -28.80 8.52
N LEU A 45 5.46 -28.73 8.21
CA LEU A 45 4.44 -28.18 9.07
C LEU A 45 3.51 -29.30 9.52
N LEU A 46 3.16 -29.29 10.81
CA LEU A 46 2.02 -30.03 11.33
C LEU A 46 0.86 -29.05 11.42
N LEU A 47 -0.23 -29.37 10.72
CA LEU A 47 -1.39 -28.51 10.59
C LEU A 47 -2.62 -29.19 11.18
N ARG A 48 -3.47 -28.42 11.86
CA ARG A 48 -4.83 -28.82 12.20
C ARG A 48 -5.79 -28.19 11.21
N VAL A 49 -6.24 -28.96 10.23
CA VAL A 49 -7.19 -28.53 9.20
C VAL A 49 -8.60 -28.56 9.77
N THR A 50 -9.35 -27.48 9.55
CA THR A 50 -10.76 -27.34 9.95
C THR A 50 -11.59 -27.05 8.70
N PRO A 51 -12.09 -28.10 8.01
CA PRO A 51 -13.01 -27.94 6.90
C PRO A 51 -14.40 -27.50 7.38
N GLU A 52 -15.18 -26.90 6.49
CA GLU A 52 -16.57 -26.56 6.77
C GLU A 52 -17.45 -27.80 6.61
N GLY A 53 -18.20 -28.16 7.66
CA GLY A 53 -19.11 -29.30 7.64
C GLY A 53 -18.48 -30.67 7.95
N GLU A 54 -17.18 -30.73 8.25
CA GLU A 54 -16.47 -31.95 8.61
C GLU A 54 -15.67 -31.78 9.92
N ALA A 55 -15.33 -32.89 10.57
CA ALA A 55 -14.51 -32.86 11.78
C ALA A 55 -13.08 -32.38 11.46
N PRO A 56 -12.46 -31.56 12.33
CA PRO A 56 -11.07 -31.17 12.18
C PRO A 56 -10.14 -32.40 12.17
N PHE A 57 -9.08 -32.33 11.36
CA PHE A 57 -8.09 -33.40 11.27
C PHE A 57 -6.67 -32.83 11.22
N GLU A 58 -5.68 -33.64 11.57
CA GLU A 58 -4.27 -33.26 11.51
C GLU A 58 -3.61 -33.78 10.23
N ALA A 59 -2.78 -32.95 9.63
CA ALA A 59 -2.02 -33.29 8.44
C ALA A 59 -0.60 -32.72 8.49
N SER A 60 0.36 -33.48 7.98
CA SER A 60 1.72 -33.01 7.76
C SER A 60 1.90 -32.53 6.33
N VAL A 61 2.35 -31.29 6.15
CA VAL A 61 2.64 -30.72 4.82
C VAL A 61 4.09 -30.27 4.74
N THR A 62 4.68 -30.42 3.56
CA THR A 62 5.98 -29.81 3.24
C THR A 62 5.75 -28.70 2.24
N ALA A 63 6.22 -27.50 2.56
CA ALA A 63 6.02 -26.32 1.71
C ALA A 63 7.26 -25.41 1.71
N LEU A 64 7.42 -24.67 0.61
CA LEU A 64 8.36 -23.56 0.54
C LEU A 64 7.65 -22.30 1.04
N LEU A 65 8.29 -21.58 1.96
CA LEU A 65 7.77 -20.33 2.52
C LEU A 65 8.88 -19.27 2.55
N PRO A 66 8.55 -17.97 2.42
CA PRO A 66 9.55 -16.91 2.43
C PRO A 66 10.40 -16.92 3.70
N GLN A 67 11.71 -16.73 3.56
CA GLN A 67 12.64 -16.85 4.69
C GLN A 67 12.41 -15.80 5.80
N LEU A 68 11.85 -14.63 5.45
CA LEU A 68 11.61 -13.54 6.39
C LEU A 68 10.32 -13.70 7.22
N SER A 69 9.46 -14.65 6.86
CA SER A 69 8.19 -14.91 7.54
C SER A 69 8.08 -16.37 7.99
N PRO A 70 8.89 -16.79 8.98
CA PRO A 70 8.87 -18.16 9.48
C PRO A 70 7.49 -18.50 10.08
N PRO A 71 6.89 -19.63 9.70
CA PRO A 71 5.61 -20.07 10.24
C PRO A 71 5.74 -20.39 11.73
N ARG A 72 4.77 -19.96 12.53
CA ARG A 72 4.73 -20.19 13.99
C ARG A 72 3.50 -21.00 14.38
N PRO A 73 3.56 -21.80 15.46
CA PRO A 73 2.36 -22.37 16.05
C PRO A 73 1.27 -21.31 16.30
N GLY A 74 0.03 -21.63 15.97
CA GLY A 74 -1.11 -20.71 16.00
C GLY A 74 -1.31 -19.86 14.74
N LEU A 75 -0.38 -19.86 13.79
CA LEU A 75 -0.58 -19.21 12.49
C LEU A 75 -1.68 -19.93 11.71
N ARG A 76 -2.67 -19.18 11.24
CA ARG A 76 -3.75 -19.72 10.40
C ARG A 76 -3.40 -19.56 8.93
N LEU A 77 -3.47 -20.66 8.18
CA LEU A 77 -3.13 -20.74 6.76
C LEU A 77 -4.34 -21.25 5.95
N ALA A 78 -4.46 -20.77 4.72
CA ALA A 78 -5.38 -21.35 3.75
C ALA A 78 -4.75 -22.60 3.15
N VAL A 79 -5.51 -23.70 3.12
CA VAL A 79 -5.07 -24.98 2.57
C VAL A 79 -6.09 -25.56 1.62
N LEU A 80 -5.61 -26.45 0.76
CA LEU A 80 -6.40 -27.30 -0.10
C LEU A 80 -6.21 -28.74 0.35
N PHE A 81 -7.31 -29.47 0.54
CA PHE A 81 -7.28 -30.88 0.90
C PHE A 81 -8.13 -31.72 -0.06
N ASP A 82 -7.82 -33.01 -0.16
CA ASP A 82 -8.66 -33.98 -0.86
C ASP A 82 -9.72 -34.54 0.11
N PRO A 83 -11.03 -34.31 -0.09
CA PRO A 83 -12.07 -34.81 0.81
C PRO A 83 -12.17 -36.34 0.82
N LYS A 84 -11.54 -37.03 -0.16
CA LYS A 84 -11.45 -38.50 -0.18
C LYS A 84 -10.18 -39.03 0.48
N ASP A 85 -9.22 -38.14 0.77
CA ASP A 85 -7.92 -38.49 1.33
C ASP A 85 -7.35 -37.33 2.15
N HIS A 86 -7.66 -37.32 3.46
CA HIS A 86 -7.24 -36.27 4.41
C HIS A 86 -5.73 -36.21 4.64
N SER A 87 -4.95 -37.18 4.14
CA SER A 87 -3.49 -37.10 4.15
C SER A 87 -2.95 -36.15 3.07
N ARG A 88 -3.77 -35.82 2.06
CA ARG A 88 -3.40 -34.96 0.94
C ARG A 88 -3.82 -33.53 1.21
N VAL A 89 -2.90 -32.77 1.79
CA VAL A 89 -3.05 -31.34 2.05
C VAL A 89 -1.93 -30.57 1.37
N GLN A 90 -2.26 -29.42 0.80
CA GLN A 90 -1.31 -28.46 0.22
C GLN A 90 -1.65 -27.05 0.70
N LEU A 91 -0.65 -26.20 0.85
CA LEU A 91 -0.92 -24.78 1.09
C LEU A 91 -1.58 -24.19 -0.14
N ASP A 92 -2.61 -23.38 0.07
CA ASP A 92 -3.24 -22.64 -1.01
C ASP A 92 -2.38 -21.41 -1.34
N HIS A 93 -1.42 -21.60 -2.24
CA HIS A 93 -0.53 -20.53 -2.73
C HIS A 93 -1.19 -19.58 -3.72
N ARG A 94 -2.49 -19.75 -4.01
CA ARG A 94 -3.19 -18.74 -4.81
C ARG A 94 -3.08 -17.42 -4.05
N PRO A 95 -2.64 -16.34 -4.70
CA PRO A 95 -2.61 -15.02 -4.06
C PRO A 95 -3.96 -14.83 -3.41
N VAL A 96 -3.94 -14.54 -2.11
CA VAL A 96 -5.14 -14.46 -1.27
C VAL A 96 -6.07 -13.46 -1.94
N ALA A 97 -7.03 -13.98 -2.71
CA ALA A 97 -7.91 -13.17 -3.54
C ALA A 97 -8.90 -12.38 -2.68
N THR A 98 -8.90 -12.59 -1.37
CA THR A 98 -9.55 -11.68 -0.43
C THR A 98 -8.51 -10.66 0.00
N ALA A 99 -8.48 -9.54 -0.72
CA ALA A 99 -7.79 -8.32 -0.29
C ALA A 99 -8.03 -8.08 1.22
N ASP A 100 -9.22 -8.42 1.72
CA ASP A 100 -9.65 -8.41 3.11
C ASP A 100 -8.72 -9.18 4.06
N ALA A 101 -8.32 -10.42 3.75
CA ALA A 101 -7.48 -11.20 4.65
C ALA A 101 -6.01 -10.74 4.65
N ALA A 102 -5.54 -10.24 3.51
CA ALA A 102 -4.22 -9.60 3.42
C ALA A 102 -4.19 -8.27 4.17
N ILE A 103 -5.28 -7.49 4.09
CA ILE A 103 -5.47 -6.25 4.84
C ILE A 103 -5.56 -6.54 6.34
N ASP A 104 -6.37 -7.50 6.77
CA ASP A 104 -6.51 -7.89 8.17
C ASP A 104 -5.18 -8.35 8.77
N ALA A 105 -4.38 -9.14 8.03
CA ALA A 105 -3.06 -9.56 8.47
C ALA A 105 -2.06 -8.40 8.60
N VAL A 106 -2.09 -7.44 7.66
CA VAL A 106 -1.23 -6.24 7.69
C VAL A 106 -1.66 -5.30 8.83
N THR A 107 -2.96 -5.04 8.99
CA THR A 107 -3.50 -4.19 10.06
C THR A 107 -3.30 -4.81 11.45
N ALA A 108 -3.42 -6.13 11.59
CA ALA A 108 -3.13 -6.83 12.84
C ALA A 108 -1.64 -6.80 13.20
N ALA A 109 -0.74 -6.84 12.21
CA ALA A 109 0.70 -6.73 12.43
C ALA A 109 1.18 -5.29 12.70
N ARG A 110 0.39 -4.29 12.27
CA ARG A 110 0.73 -2.86 12.29
C ARG A 110 -0.49 -2.03 12.69
N PRO A 111 -0.84 -2.01 13.99
CA PRO A 111 -2.00 -1.26 14.48
C PRO A 111 -1.88 0.26 14.26
N ASP A 112 -0.67 0.76 14.01
CA ASP A 112 -0.39 2.15 13.59
C ASP A 112 -1.04 2.51 12.24
N LEU A 113 -1.26 1.52 11.36
CA LEU A 113 -1.87 1.73 10.05
C LEU A 113 -3.41 1.77 10.10
N ALA A 114 -4.03 1.32 11.21
CA ALA A 114 -5.49 1.28 11.34
C ALA A 114 -6.12 2.68 11.39
N GLY A 115 -5.37 3.69 11.85
CA GLY A 115 -5.81 5.09 11.88
C GLY A 115 -5.22 5.94 10.74
N ALA A 116 -4.33 5.39 9.92
CA ALA A 116 -3.68 6.15 8.87
C ALA A 116 -4.68 6.47 7.74
N GLN A 117 -4.74 7.74 7.36
CA GLN A 117 -5.58 8.21 6.25
C GLN A 117 -4.72 8.78 5.14
N VAL A 118 -5.11 8.50 3.90
CA VAL A 118 -4.52 9.08 2.70
C VAL A 118 -5.65 9.72 1.91
N MET A 119 -5.55 11.02 1.67
CA MET A 119 -6.59 11.78 0.94
C MET A 119 -8.00 11.66 1.55
N GLY A 120 -8.08 11.55 2.89
CA GLY A 120 -9.35 11.41 3.62
C GLY A 120 -10.01 10.02 3.54
N MET A 121 -9.37 9.05 2.88
CA MET A 121 -9.76 7.64 2.93
C MET A 121 -8.85 6.89 3.90
N PRO A 122 -9.38 5.91 4.66
CA PRO A 122 -8.53 5.07 5.49
C PRO A 122 -7.58 4.26 4.60
N MET A 123 -6.34 4.11 5.04
CA MET A 123 -5.26 3.46 4.28
C MET A 123 -5.65 2.03 3.86
N THR A 124 -6.47 1.35 4.67
CA THR A 124 -7.03 0.02 4.35
C THR A 124 -7.88 0.03 3.08
N ASP A 125 -8.70 1.05 2.87
CA ASP A 125 -9.56 1.18 1.69
C ASP A 125 -8.75 1.55 0.45
N VAL A 126 -7.71 2.37 0.64
CA VAL A 126 -6.75 2.72 -0.43
C VAL A 126 -6.02 1.47 -0.92
N ILE A 127 -5.51 0.65 0.00
CA ILE A 127 -4.84 -0.61 -0.33
C ILE A 127 -5.82 -1.57 -1.03
N ARG A 128 -7.06 -1.70 -0.53
CA ARG A 128 -8.09 -2.57 -1.12
C ARG A 128 -8.37 -2.19 -2.58
N ARG A 129 -8.51 -0.90 -2.85
CA ARG A 129 -8.81 -0.38 -4.20
C ARG A 129 -7.63 -0.54 -5.16
N ALA A 130 -6.42 -0.31 -4.68
CA ALA A 130 -5.19 -0.50 -5.46
C ALA A 130 -4.95 -1.98 -5.83
N ILE A 131 -5.35 -2.93 -4.96
CA ILE A 131 -5.26 -4.37 -5.26
C ILE A 131 -6.35 -4.79 -6.25
N ALA A 132 -7.58 -4.28 -6.10
CA ALA A 132 -8.72 -4.68 -6.93
C ALA A 132 -8.56 -4.25 -8.39
N ASP A 133 -8.06 -3.03 -8.64
CA ASP A 133 -7.79 -2.52 -9.99
C ASP A 133 -6.60 -1.54 -9.99
N PRO A 134 -5.37 -2.04 -10.21
CA PRO A 134 -4.16 -1.21 -10.17
C PRO A 134 -4.13 -0.13 -11.26
N ALA A 135 -4.75 -0.38 -12.42
CA ALA A 135 -4.73 0.55 -13.55
C ALA A 135 -5.67 1.72 -13.28
N ALA A 136 -6.92 1.45 -12.88
CA ALA A 136 -7.88 2.47 -12.54
C ALA A 136 -7.40 3.33 -11.35
N PHE A 137 -6.78 2.72 -10.35
CA PHE A 137 -6.21 3.44 -9.22
C PHE A 137 -5.09 4.39 -9.64
N ARG A 138 -4.18 3.95 -10.53
CA ARG A 138 -3.08 4.79 -11.04
C ARG A 138 -3.61 5.98 -11.85
N ASP A 139 -4.63 5.78 -12.67
CA ASP A 139 -5.28 6.85 -13.44
C ASP A 139 -5.98 7.88 -12.54
N GLU A 140 -6.68 7.42 -11.49
CA GLU A 140 -7.29 8.29 -10.49
C GLU A 140 -6.24 9.15 -9.77
N MET A 141 -5.13 8.54 -9.36
CA MET A 141 -4.04 9.25 -8.68
C MET A 141 -3.36 10.30 -9.58
N MET A 142 -3.18 10.00 -10.87
CA MET A 142 -2.64 10.96 -11.84
C MET A 142 -3.59 12.15 -12.06
N ARG A 143 -4.90 11.88 -12.16
CA ARG A 143 -5.92 12.95 -12.28
C ARG A 143 -5.94 13.85 -11.05
N ARG A 144 -5.97 13.27 -9.85
CA ARG A 144 -5.92 14.03 -8.60
C ARG A 144 -4.61 14.81 -8.43
N GLY A 145 -3.49 14.25 -8.87
CA GLY A 145 -2.21 14.95 -8.89
C GLY A 145 -2.27 16.20 -9.77
N ALA A 146 -2.84 16.08 -10.96
CA ALA A 146 -3.05 17.22 -11.86
C ALA A 146 -4.01 18.27 -11.28
N GLU A 147 -5.10 17.85 -10.64
CA GLU A 147 -6.06 18.76 -9.97
C GLU A 147 -5.41 19.53 -8.82
N MET A 148 -4.63 18.86 -7.94
CA MET A 148 -3.90 19.54 -6.87
C MET A 148 -2.86 20.53 -7.40
N GLN A 149 -2.16 20.18 -8.47
CA GLN A 149 -1.21 21.08 -9.10
C GLN A 149 -1.89 22.31 -9.70
N GLN A 150 -3.08 22.14 -10.31
CA GLN A 150 -3.90 23.25 -10.78
C GLN A 150 -4.42 24.12 -9.64
N GLN A 151 -4.87 23.53 -8.54
CA GLN A 151 -5.30 24.28 -7.35
C GLN A 151 -4.15 25.08 -6.72
N ALA A 152 -2.95 24.49 -6.64
CA ALA A 152 -1.76 25.18 -6.14
C ALA A 152 -1.37 26.37 -7.03
N LEU A 153 -1.42 26.20 -8.36
CA LEU A 153 -1.18 27.28 -9.32
C LEU A 153 -2.25 28.39 -9.23
N GLY A 154 -3.52 28.01 -9.09
CA GLY A 154 -4.63 28.95 -8.90
C GLY A 154 -4.51 29.74 -7.59
N ALA A 155 -4.14 29.09 -6.50
CA ALA A 155 -3.92 29.74 -5.21
C ALA A 155 -2.73 30.72 -5.25
N MET A 156 -1.62 30.37 -5.92
CA MET A 156 -0.50 31.29 -6.14
C MET A 156 -0.90 32.51 -6.99
N GLN A 157 -1.67 32.30 -8.06
CA GLN A 157 -2.15 33.40 -8.90
C GLN A 157 -3.15 34.31 -8.16
N ALA A 158 -4.03 33.74 -7.34
CA ALA A 158 -4.97 34.50 -6.53
C ALA A 158 -4.26 35.33 -5.43
N ALA A 159 -3.21 34.78 -4.81
CA ALA A 159 -2.37 35.49 -3.86
C ALA A 159 -1.61 36.64 -4.53
N GLN A 160 -1.06 36.42 -5.73
CA GLN A 160 -0.39 37.48 -6.52
C GLN A 160 -1.38 38.56 -6.99
N ALA A 161 -2.60 38.20 -7.35
CA ALA A 161 -3.63 39.15 -7.76
C ALA A 161 -4.12 40.02 -6.58
N HIS A 162 -4.30 39.44 -5.39
CA HIS A 162 -4.64 40.20 -4.18
C HIS A 162 -3.54 41.19 -3.78
N GLN A 163 -2.28 40.76 -3.79
CA GLN A 163 -1.12 41.64 -3.52
C GLN A 163 -0.97 42.75 -4.57
N SER A 164 -1.45 42.53 -5.80
CA SER A 164 -1.40 43.54 -6.87
C SER A 164 -2.59 44.50 -6.81
N ALA A 165 -3.67 44.15 -6.12
CA ALA A 165 -4.88 44.96 -6.01
C ALA A 165 -4.79 45.98 -4.87
N ASP A 166 -4.13 45.65 -3.76
CA ASP A 166 -4.04 46.55 -2.60
C ASP A 166 -3.15 47.78 -2.92
N PRO A 167 -3.70 49.01 -2.86
CA PRO A 167 -2.92 50.22 -3.08
C PRO A 167 -1.87 50.46 -1.98
N VAL A 168 -2.09 49.99 -0.75
CA VAL A 168 -1.15 50.18 0.37
C VAL A 168 0.12 49.33 0.17
N ASP A 169 -0.04 48.05 -0.19
CA ASP A 169 1.09 47.14 -0.47
C ASP A 169 1.93 47.58 -1.68
N ARG A 170 1.32 48.29 -2.64
CA ARG A 170 2.04 48.88 -3.79
C ARG A 170 2.89 50.07 -3.35
N LEU A 171 2.38 50.89 -2.44
CA LEU A 171 3.13 52.01 -1.86
C LEU A 171 4.32 51.54 -1.02
N GLU A 172 4.15 50.46 -0.23
CA GLU A 172 5.24 49.88 0.56
C GLU A 172 6.40 49.38 -0.30
N ARG A 173 6.10 48.70 -1.42
CA ARG A 173 7.13 48.25 -2.38
C ARG A 173 7.83 49.41 -3.08
N LEU A 174 7.10 50.46 -3.44
CA LEU A 174 7.70 51.65 -4.03
C LEU A 174 8.66 52.34 -3.05
N ALA A 175 8.30 52.39 -1.76
CA ALA A 175 9.16 52.93 -0.72
C ALA A 175 10.44 52.09 -0.57
N ALA A 176 10.31 50.76 -0.55
CA ALA A 176 11.45 49.85 -0.50
C ALA A 176 12.39 49.96 -1.73
N LEU A 177 11.86 50.28 -2.91
CA LEU A 177 12.67 50.49 -4.12
C LEU A 177 13.40 51.82 -4.13
N LYS A 178 12.77 52.88 -3.61
CA LYS A 178 13.40 54.19 -3.38
C LYS A 178 14.54 54.09 -2.36
N ASP A 179 14.32 53.40 -1.23
CA ASP A 179 15.35 53.20 -0.19
C ASP A 179 16.57 52.42 -0.70
N ARG A 180 16.36 51.56 -1.70
CA ARG A 180 17.44 50.83 -2.40
C ARG A 180 18.13 51.65 -3.49
N GLY A 181 17.69 52.89 -3.73
CA GLY A 181 18.23 53.78 -4.77
C GLY A 181 17.90 53.34 -6.20
N LEU A 182 16.89 52.49 -6.39
CA LEU A 182 16.46 52.01 -7.71
C LEU A 182 15.38 52.89 -8.34
N LEU A 183 14.75 53.76 -7.55
CA LEU A 183 13.86 54.82 -8.01
C LEU A 183 14.34 56.16 -7.50
N THR A 184 14.24 57.18 -8.36
CA THR A 184 14.42 58.57 -7.96
C THR A 184 13.17 59.10 -7.24
N ASP A 185 13.35 60.18 -6.47
CA ASP A 185 12.24 60.81 -5.73
C ASP A 185 11.09 61.28 -6.64
N GLU A 186 11.43 61.76 -7.84
CA GLU A 186 10.43 62.19 -8.83
C GLU A 186 9.62 61.01 -9.38
N GLU A 187 10.28 59.88 -9.67
CA GLU A 187 9.61 58.66 -10.16
C GLU A 187 8.71 58.04 -9.09
N PHE A 188 9.14 58.10 -7.82
CA PHE A 188 8.35 57.64 -6.68
C PHE A 188 7.06 58.46 -6.51
N GLU A 189 7.16 59.79 -6.55
CA GLU A 189 5.99 60.67 -6.40
C GLU A 189 5.00 60.54 -7.57
N GLN A 190 5.49 60.37 -8.81
CA GLN A 190 4.62 60.10 -9.96
C GLN A 190 3.85 58.78 -9.84
N GLN A 191 4.52 57.70 -9.41
CA GLN A 191 3.90 56.40 -9.19
C GLN A 191 2.87 56.43 -8.05
N LYS A 192 3.19 57.12 -6.95
CA LYS A 192 2.31 57.28 -5.79
C LYS A 192 1.00 58.00 -6.15
N ARG A 193 1.07 59.12 -6.89
CA ARG A 193 -0.12 59.83 -7.38
C ARG A 193 -0.99 58.96 -8.28
N LYS A 194 -0.37 58.19 -9.17
CA LYS A 194 -1.07 57.23 -10.05
C LYS A 194 -1.82 56.13 -9.29
N ILE A 195 -1.28 55.67 -8.14
CA ILE A 195 -1.92 54.65 -7.30
C ILE A 195 -3.04 55.25 -6.43
N LEU A 196 -2.90 56.51 -6.00
CA LEU A 196 -3.89 57.22 -5.18
C LEU A 196 -5.01 57.89 -6.01
N GLY A 197 -4.84 58.01 -7.34
CA GLY A 197 -5.85 58.52 -8.26
C GLY A 197 -5.97 60.05 -8.31
N GLU A 198 -4.91 60.77 -7.92
CA GLU A 198 -4.77 62.23 -7.97
C GLU A 198 -3.88 62.69 -9.12
#